data_AF-A0A0N5BZ62-F1
#
_entry.id   AF-A0A0N5BZ62-F1
#
_cell.length_a   1.000
_cell.length_b   1.000
_cell.length_c   1.000
_cell.angle_alpha   90.00
_cell.angle_beta   90.00
_cell.angle_gamma   90.00
#
_symmetry.space_group_name_H-M   'P 1'
#
loop_
_entity.id
_entity.type
_entity.pdbx_description
1 polymer ?
#
loop_
_entity_poly.entity_id
_entity_poly.type
_entity_poly.pdbx_seq_one_letter_code
_entity_poly.pdbx_strand_id
1 'polypeptide(L)'
;MTISCKILFALLCLHIVAGFGGLTRLRIQQQTREKMSENGKKKFDEHQKAMEQLAKLSNQIHDVKPSKDDSKFDLAPMANPSMYQGDMILNKHQAEYLLNEAKMRLEAKHANKSGAESEKEIVNKLKKNRAYKKDSPFQWTFPIPYYIDGNVPHGVVDNAIKGIEKETCIRFKKSRPFNDRQGLRIFPGEGCYSLIGPSSDNEPQDISIGKGCEWNGIIQHEVGHALGLFHEQSRPDRDNYLKIHQKMMINLIWVQCQIQLCIKVI
;
A
#
# COMPACT_ATOMS: atom_id res chain seq x y z
N MET A 1 0.32 46.20 -41.84
CA MET A 1 0.49 44.72 -41.79
C MET A 1 1.15 44.31 -40.48
N THR A 2 0.48 44.53 -39.36
CA THR A 2 1.09 44.48 -38.00
C THR A 2 0.20 43.78 -36.98
N ILE A 3 -0.54 42.74 -37.40
CA ILE A 3 -1.34 41.89 -36.50
C ILE A 3 -1.34 40.45 -37.05
N SER A 4 -0.18 39.79 -37.13
CA SER A 4 -0.15 38.33 -37.41
C SER A 4 1.17 37.65 -37.01
N CYS A 5 1.79 38.07 -35.90
CA CYS A 5 2.99 37.42 -35.38
C CYS A 5 3.00 37.27 -33.84
N LYS A 6 2.15 38.00 -33.11
CA LYS A 6 2.06 37.90 -31.63
C LYS A 6 1.11 36.82 -31.11
N ILE A 7 0.22 36.27 -31.95
CA ILE A 7 -0.75 35.24 -31.53
C ILE A 7 -0.15 33.82 -31.64
N LEU A 8 0.79 33.59 -32.56
CA LEU A 8 1.43 32.28 -32.72
C LEU A 8 2.43 31.94 -31.60
N PHE A 9 3.02 32.95 -30.95
CA PHE A 9 3.91 32.75 -29.81
C PHE A 9 3.14 32.49 -28.49
N ALA A 10 1.88 32.93 -28.40
CA ALA A 10 1.04 32.69 -27.22
C ALA A 10 0.46 31.27 -27.18
N LEU A 11 0.23 30.65 -28.35
CA LEU A 11 -0.29 29.28 -28.45
C LEU A 11 0.78 28.19 -28.34
N LEU A 12 2.06 28.52 -28.55
CA LEU A 12 3.17 27.58 -28.36
C LEU A 12 3.62 27.46 -26.88
N CYS A 13 3.25 28.43 -26.03
CA CYS A 13 3.57 28.41 -24.60
C CYS A 13 2.53 27.69 -23.72
N LEU A 14 1.39 27.26 -24.26
CA LEU A 14 0.41 26.45 -23.52
C LEU A 14 0.73 24.94 -23.51
N HIS A 15 1.77 24.50 -24.21
CA HIS A 15 2.17 23.08 -24.27
C HIS A 15 3.58 22.80 -23.74
N ILE A 16 4.18 23.73 -22.99
CA ILE A 16 5.46 23.50 -22.31
C ILE A 16 5.38 23.94 -20.85
N VAL A 17 4.57 23.24 -20.07
CA VAL A 17 4.84 23.04 -18.62
C VAL A 17 4.68 21.55 -18.32
N ALA A 18 5.40 20.72 -19.07
CA ALA A 18 5.67 19.35 -18.69
C ALA A 18 7.18 19.23 -18.50
N GLY A 19 7.64 19.29 -17.25
CA GLY A 19 9.04 19.10 -16.94
C GLY A 19 9.43 19.59 -15.56
N PHE A 20 9.48 18.65 -14.62
CA PHE A 20 10.11 18.75 -13.30
C PHE A 20 9.43 19.67 -12.27
N GLY A 21 8.34 19.16 -11.70
CA GLY A 21 7.87 19.56 -10.39
C GLY A 21 7.12 18.40 -9.74
N GLY A 22 7.59 17.92 -8.59
CA GLY A 22 6.94 16.84 -7.84
C GLY A 22 5.45 17.09 -7.63
N LEU A 23 4.68 16.01 -7.50
CA LEU A 23 3.23 16.07 -7.35
C LEU A 23 2.85 16.34 -5.89
N THR A 24 1.69 16.96 -5.69
CA THR A 24 1.07 17.03 -4.36
C THR A 24 0.44 15.69 -4.01
N ARG A 25 0.36 15.40 -2.70
CA ARG A 25 -0.23 14.15 -2.20
C ARG A 25 -1.65 13.90 -2.73
N LEU A 26 -2.51 14.93 -2.74
CA LEU A 26 -3.88 14.82 -3.26
C LEU A 26 -3.91 14.48 -4.75
N ARG A 27 -3.01 15.06 -5.54
CA ARG A 27 -2.92 14.77 -6.97
C ARG A 27 -2.47 13.33 -7.23
N ILE A 28 -1.50 12.83 -6.46
CA ILE A 28 -1.06 11.43 -6.51
C ILE A 28 -2.23 10.51 -6.16
N GLN A 29 -2.95 10.76 -5.07
CA GLN A 29 -4.14 9.98 -4.69
C GLN A 29 -5.19 9.93 -5.80
N GLN A 30 -5.46 11.07 -6.43
CA GLN A 30 -6.42 11.14 -7.53
C GLN A 30 -5.95 10.32 -8.74
N GLN A 31 -4.70 10.48 -9.18
CA GLN A 31 -4.15 9.74 -10.31
C GLN A 31 -4.11 8.22 -10.06
N THR A 32 -3.72 7.81 -8.86
CA THR A 32 -3.75 6.42 -8.41
C THR A 32 -5.18 5.86 -8.49
N ARG A 33 -6.16 6.59 -7.94
CA ARG A 33 -7.58 6.20 -7.91
C ARG A 33 -8.18 6.10 -9.32
N GLU A 34 -7.85 7.01 -10.22
CA GLU A 34 -8.43 7.06 -11.58
C GLU A 34 -8.12 5.81 -12.42
N LYS A 35 -6.95 5.19 -12.21
CA LYS A 35 -6.52 3.99 -12.96
C LYS A 35 -7.07 2.66 -12.40
N MET A 36 -7.59 2.65 -11.18
CA MET A 36 -8.13 1.46 -10.54
C MET A 36 -9.46 1.02 -11.18
N SER A 37 -9.80 -0.26 -11.00
CA SER A 37 -11.14 -0.77 -11.24
C SER A 37 -12.16 -0.10 -10.31
N GLU A 38 -13.47 -0.20 -10.60
CA GLU A 38 -14.50 0.39 -9.73
C GLU A 38 -14.46 -0.17 -8.30
N ASN A 39 -14.24 -1.49 -8.15
CA ASN A 39 -14.03 -2.09 -6.84
C ASN A 39 -12.73 -1.59 -6.20
N GLY A 40 -11.64 -1.51 -6.97
CA GLY A 40 -10.37 -0.95 -6.50
C GLY A 40 -10.52 0.47 -5.95
N LYS A 41 -11.26 1.35 -6.63
CA LYS A 41 -11.59 2.70 -6.18
C LYS A 41 -12.31 2.69 -4.84
N LYS A 42 -13.33 1.85 -4.68
CA LYS A 42 -14.08 1.71 -3.42
C LYS A 42 -13.17 1.29 -2.26
N LYS A 43 -12.32 0.28 -2.48
CA LYS A 43 -11.38 -0.22 -1.47
C LYS A 43 -10.33 0.85 -1.13
N PHE A 44 -9.83 1.57 -2.12
CA PHE A 44 -8.88 2.66 -1.93
C PHE A 44 -9.49 3.82 -1.12
N ASP A 45 -10.74 4.19 -1.37
CA ASP A 45 -11.43 5.25 -0.61
C ASP A 45 -11.67 4.85 0.86
N GLU A 46 -12.05 3.59 1.11
CA GLU A 46 -12.15 3.03 2.46
C GLU A 46 -10.79 3.03 3.16
N HIS A 47 -9.75 2.64 2.43
CA HIS A 47 -8.36 2.64 2.90
C HIS A 47 -7.86 4.04 3.26
N GLN A 48 -8.11 5.07 2.43
CA GLN A 48 -7.68 6.44 2.75
C GLN A 48 -8.29 6.94 4.08
N LYS A 49 -9.58 6.69 4.31
CA LYS A 49 -10.24 7.05 5.58
C LYS A 49 -9.58 6.38 6.79
N ALA A 50 -9.21 5.10 6.65
CA ALA A 50 -8.48 4.39 7.69
C ALA A 50 -7.08 4.97 7.93
N MET A 51 -6.34 5.27 6.86
CA MET A 51 -5.00 5.85 6.94
C MET A 51 -5.01 7.23 7.60
N GLU A 52 -6.02 8.06 7.36
CA GLU A 52 -6.19 9.35 8.04
C GLU A 52 -6.38 9.18 9.56
N GLN A 53 -7.20 8.22 9.98
CA GLN A 53 -7.43 7.93 11.40
C GLN A 53 -6.17 7.37 12.05
N LEU A 54 -5.49 6.43 11.38
CA LEU A 54 -4.23 5.86 11.83
C LEU A 54 -3.15 6.93 11.99
N ALA A 55 -3.03 7.85 11.03
CA ALA A 55 -2.09 8.96 11.11
C ALA A 55 -2.38 9.88 12.32
N LYS A 56 -3.65 10.17 12.61
CA LYS A 56 -4.05 10.97 13.78
C LYS A 56 -3.66 10.27 15.09
N LEU A 57 -3.99 8.99 15.24
CA LEU A 57 -3.63 8.21 16.43
C LEU A 57 -2.11 8.10 16.59
N SER A 58 -1.40 7.87 15.48
CA SER A 58 0.06 7.81 15.47
C SER A 58 0.68 9.11 15.98
N ASN A 59 0.23 10.26 15.48
CA ASN A 59 0.70 11.56 15.93
C ASN A 59 0.48 11.77 17.45
N GLN A 60 -0.64 11.29 18.00
CA GLN A 60 -0.93 11.36 19.44
C GLN A 60 -0.02 10.42 20.26
N ILE A 61 0.24 9.21 19.76
CA ILE A 61 1.12 8.24 20.42
C ILE A 61 2.56 8.77 20.49
N HIS A 62 3.01 9.47 19.45
CA HIS A 62 4.41 9.91 19.32
C HIS A 62 4.65 11.40 19.62
N ASP A 63 3.64 12.13 20.09
CA ASP A 63 3.71 13.57 20.36
C ASP A 63 4.19 14.40 19.15
N VAL A 64 3.84 13.94 17.95
CA VAL A 64 4.18 14.62 16.70
C VAL A 64 3.10 15.63 16.37
N LYS A 65 3.48 16.90 16.19
CA LYS A 65 2.56 17.92 15.67
C LYS A 65 2.28 17.63 14.19
N PRO A 66 1.01 17.62 13.75
CA PRO A 66 0.68 17.44 12.34
C PRO A 66 1.42 18.48 11.49
N SER A 67 2.22 18.01 10.54
CA SER A 67 2.78 18.88 9.51
C SER A 67 1.65 19.37 8.60
N LYS A 68 1.63 20.66 8.28
CA LYS A 68 0.73 21.26 7.27
C LYS A 68 1.34 21.26 5.87
N ASP A 69 2.52 20.67 5.71
CA ASP A 69 3.29 20.77 4.48
C ASP A 69 2.88 19.68 3.48
N ASP A 70 2.04 20.05 2.52
CA ASP A 70 1.75 19.27 1.30
C ASP A 70 2.88 19.44 0.26
N SER A 71 4.14 19.45 0.72
CA SER A 71 5.33 19.67 -0.10
C SER A 71 5.32 18.72 -1.30
N LYS A 72 5.83 19.21 -2.45
CA LYS A 72 6.03 18.39 -3.64
C LYS A 72 6.87 17.17 -3.30
N PHE A 73 6.33 15.97 -3.52
CA PHE A 73 7.06 14.74 -3.30
C PHE A 73 7.66 14.25 -4.62
N ASP A 74 8.98 14.08 -4.65
CA ASP A 74 9.66 13.27 -5.67
C ASP A 74 9.56 11.81 -5.20
N LEU A 75 8.45 11.16 -5.58
CA LEU A 75 8.19 9.79 -5.17
C LEU A 75 9.05 8.82 -5.97
N ALA A 76 9.89 8.06 -5.28
CA ALA A 76 10.37 6.80 -5.82
C ALA A 76 9.16 5.88 -6.12
N PRO A 77 9.24 4.94 -7.08
CA PRO A 77 8.13 4.03 -7.41
C PRO A 77 7.57 3.23 -6.22
N MET A 78 8.38 3.04 -5.17
CA MET A 78 8.02 2.34 -3.92
C MET A 78 7.49 3.28 -2.82
N ALA A 79 7.52 4.60 -3.03
CA ALA A 79 7.04 5.57 -2.08
C ALA A 79 5.59 5.92 -2.42
N ASN A 80 4.61 5.19 -1.87
CA ASN A 80 3.21 5.60 -1.96
C ASN A 80 2.73 6.10 -0.59
N PRO A 81 2.73 7.43 -0.34
CA PRO A 81 2.34 8.00 0.95
C PRO A 81 0.87 7.75 1.30
N SER A 82 0.09 7.33 0.31
CA SER A 82 -1.33 7.03 0.40
C SER A 82 -1.61 5.58 0.73
N MET A 83 -0.61 4.69 0.66
CA MET A 83 -0.78 3.26 0.96
C MET A 83 -0.32 2.95 2.39
N TYR A 84 -0.73 1.82 2.95
CA TYR A 84 -0.14 1.31 4.19
C TYR A 84 1.23 0.70 3.88
N GLN A 85 2.26 1.08 4.65
CA GLN A 85 3.65 0.64 4.46
C GLN A 85 4.25 0.83 3.05
N GLY A 86 3.64 1.70 2.24
CA GLY A 86 4.17 2.11 0.95
C GLY A 86 3.55 1.39 -0.25
N ASP A 87 2.87 0.27 -0.07
CA ASP A 87 2.40 -0.59 -1.18
C ASP A 87 1.17 -1.45 -0.85
N MET A 88 0.60 -1.35 0.35
CA MET A 88 -0.56 -2.16 0.73
C MET A 88 -1.85 -1.34 0.86
N ILE A 89 -2.92 -1.83 0.21
CA ILE A 89 -4.28 -1.35 0.41
C ILE A 89 -4.98 -2.23 1.44
N LEU A 90 -5.32 -1.63 2.58
CA LEU A 90 -6.03 -2.29 3.67
C LEU A 90 -7.52 -2.41 3.37
N ASN A 91 -8.09 -3.59 3.59
CA ASN A 91 -9.54 -3.74 3.68
C ASN A 91 -10.07 -3.22 5.04
N LYS A 92 -11.39 -3.13 5.17
CA LYS A 92 -12.05 -2.63 6.39
C LYS A 92 -11.61 -3.34 7.68
N HIS A 93 -11.59 -4.67 7.70
CA HIS A 93 -11.24 -5.41 8.92
C HIS A 93 -9.73 -5.29 9.23
N GLN A 94 -8.86 -5.16 8.20
CA GLN A 94 -7.41 -4.91 8.39
C GLN A 94 -7.20 -3.55 9.02
N ALA A 95 -7.86 -2.53 8.49
CA ALA A 95 -7.86 -1.19 9.03
C ALA A 95 -8.36 -1.14 10.47
N GLU A 96 -9.51 -1.77 10.76
CA GLU A 96 -10.10 -1.80 12.11
C GLU A 96 -9.17 -2.44 13.14
N TYR A 97 -8.51 -3.55 12.79
CA TYR A 97 -7.53 -4.20 13.65
C TYR A 97 -6.40 -3.23 14.02
N LEU A 98 -5.81 -2.58 13.01
CA LEU A 98 -4.71 -1.63 13.19
C LEU A 98 -5.14 -0.40 14.01
N LEU A 99 -6.37 0.08 13.79
CA LEU A 99 -6.94 1.19 14.55
C LEU A 99 -7.15 0.81 16.02
N ASN A 100 -7.63 -0.40 16.29
CA ASN A 100 -7.83 -0.89 17.65
C ASN A 100 -6.48 -1.07 18.36
N GLU A 101 -5.47 -1.61 17.68
CA GLU A 101 -4.11 -1.68 18.19
C GLU A 101 -3.56 -0.29 18.55
N ALA A 102 -3.69 0.69 17.65
CA ALA A 102 -3.24 2.06 17.91
C ALA A 102 -3.97 2.71 19.10
N LYS A 103 -5.30 2.50 19.23
CA LYS A 103 -6.07 3.00 20.38
C LYS A 103 -5.59 2.39 21.70
N MET A 104 -5.36 1.08 21.75
CA MET A 104 -4.86 0.42 22.96
C MET A 104 -3.48 0.95 23.37
N ARG A 105 -2.59 1.21 22.41
CA ARG A 105 -1.29 1.85 22.66
C ARG A 105 -1.44 3.27 23.23
N LEU A 106 -2.36 4.05 22.67
CA LEU A 106 -2.65 5.40 23.15
C LEU A 106 -3.22 5.39 24.58
N GLU A 107 -4.14 4.49 24.89
CA GLU A 107 -4.70 4.31 26.24
C GLU A 107 -3.62 3.93 27.26
N ALA A 108 -2.71 3.01 26.91
CA ALA A 108 -1.59 2.64 27.77
C ALA A 108 -0.64 3.82 28.03
N LYS A 109 -0.38 4.64 27.00
CA LYS A 109 0.38 5.89 27.14
C LYS A 109 -0.28 6.85 28.12
N HIS A 110 -1.59 7.10 27.98
CA HIS A 110 -2.33 7.98 28.90
C HIS A 110 -2.37 7.45 30.34
N ALA A 111 -2.35 6.13 30.52
CA ALA A 111 -2.27 5.49 31.83
C ALA A 111 -0.86 5.47 32.44
N ASN A 112 0.13 6.15 31.84
CA ASN A 112 1.57 6.08 32.18
C ASN A 112 2.14 4.64 32.21
N LYS A 113 1.45 3.69 31.56
CA LYS A 113 1.91 2.31 31.41
C LYS A 113 2.88 2.24 30.23
N SER A 114 4.13 2.64 30.46
CA SER A 114 5.20 2.54 29.47
C SER A 114 6.15 1.38 29.77
N GLY A 115 6.76 0.80 28.73
CA GLY A 115 7.78 -0.23 28.85
C GLY A 115 7.38 -1.60 28.32
N ALA A 116 8.33 -2.55 28.38
CA ALA A 116 8.21 -3.86 27.74
C ALA A 116 7.08 -4.75 28.31
N GLU A 117 6.58 -4.47 29.52
CA GLU A 117 5.52 -5.26 30.16
C GLU A 117 4.12 -4.86 29.69
N SER A 118 3.82 -3.56 29.63
CA SER A 118 2.55 -3.08 29.07
C SER A 118 2.42 -3.41 27.59
N GLU A 119 3.55 -3.41 26.88
CA GLU A 119 3.62 -3.81 25.49
C GLU A 119 3.40 -5.31 25.30
N LYS A 120 3.99 -6.16 26.16
CA LYS A 120 3.66 -7.59 26.21
C LYS A 120 2.17 -7.80 26.51
N GLU A 121 1.58 -7.01 27.40
CA GLU A 121 0.15 -7.10 27.72
C GLU A 121 -0.73 -6.75 26.51
N ILE A 122 -0.43 -5.65 25.79
CA ILE A 122 -1.14 -5.25 24.56
C ILE A 122 -0.98 -6.34 23.48
N VAL A 123 0.25 -6.83 23.26
CA VAL A 123 0.54 -7.89 22.30
C VAL A 123 -0.12 -9.22 22.68
N ASN A 124 -0.30 -9.51 23.97
CA ASN A 124 -1.01 -10.70 24.41
C ASN A 124 -2.53 -10.55 24.26
N LYS A 125 -3.07 -9.35 24.49
CA LYS A 125 -4.50 -9.03 24.27
C LYS A 125 -4.86 -9.08 22.78
N LEU A 126 -3.98 -8.56 21.92
CA LEU A 126 -4.06 -8.70 20.48
C LEU A 126 -3.60 -10.10 20.10
N LYS A 127 -4.49 -11.10 20.12
CA LYS A 127 -4.19 -12.50 19.76
C LYS A 127 -3.18 -12.56 18.62
N LYS A 128 -1.99 -13.10 18.90
CA LYS A 128 -0.78 -13.11 18.06
C LYS A 128 -0.97 -13.96 16.79
N ASN A 129 -1.88 -13.56 15.90
CA ASN A 129 -2.09 -14.25 14.65
C ASN A 129 -1.12 -13.65 13.62
N ARG A 130 -0.04 -14.41 13.32
CA ARG A 130 0.90 -14.11 12.22
C ARG A 130 0.22 -13.94 10.87
N ALA A 131 -0.99 -14.46 10.73
CA ALA A 131 -1.83 -14.27 9.56
C ALA A 131 -3.14 -13.63 10.04
N TYR A 132 -3.37 -12.39 9.61
CA TYR A 132 -4.67 -11.70 9.65
C TYR A 132 -5.83 -12.55 9.03
N LYS A 133 -5.49 -13.68 8.39
CA LYS A 133 -6.35 -14.66 7.70
C LYS A 133 -7.47 -15.29 8.53
N LYS A 134 -7.44 -15.29 9.88
CA LYS A 134 -8.37 -16.14 10.65
C LYS A 134 -9.86 -15.81 10.43
N ASP A 135 -10.18 -14.54 10.11
CA ASP A 135 -11.56 -14.07 9.96
C ASP A 135 -11.84 -13.42 8.59
N SER A 136 -11.01 -13.71 7.56
CA SER A 136 -11.29 -13.23 6.20
C SER A 136 -12.51 -13.96 5.63
N PRO A 137 -13.54 -13.25 5.13
CA PRO A 137 -14.69 -13.89 4.50
C PRO A 137 -14.36 -14.51 3.14
N PHE A 138 -13.22 -14.14 2.53
CA PHE A 138 -12.81 -14.59 1.21
C PHE A 138 -11.63 -15.55 1.27
N GLN A 139 -11.60 -16.50 0.34
CA GLN A 139 -10.51 -17.46 0.15
C GLN A 139 -10.22 -17.66 -1.34
N TRP A 140 -8.93 -17.74 -1.67
CA TRP A 140 -8.50 -18.04 -3.03
C TRP A 140 -8.92 -19.45 -3.44
N THR A 141 -9.58 -19.56 -4.59
CA THR A 141 -9.80 -20.84 -5.28
C THR A 141 -8.70 -21.05 -6.30
N PHE A 142 -7.98 -22.17 -6.22
CA PHE A 142 -6.93 -22.51 -7.17
C PHE A 142 -7.47 -23.29 -8.39
N PRO A 143 -6.93 -23.04 -9.60
CA PRO A 143 -5.92 -22.02 -9.91
C PRO A 143 -6.51 -20.60 -9.92
N ILE A 144 -5.79 -19.62 -9.34
CA ILE A 144 -6.21 -18.21 -9.31
C ILE A 144 -6.17 -17.66 -10.75
N PRO A 145 -7.29 -17.21 -11.33
CA PRO A 145 -7.26 -16.64 -12.65
C PRO A 145 -6.62 -15.24 -12.61
N TYR A 146 -5.81 -14.91 -13.61
CA TYR A 146 -5.25 -13.57 -13.76
C TYR A 146 -5.26 -13.12 -15.22
N TYR A 147 -5.27 -11.81 -15.42
CA TYR A 147 -5.02 -11.21 -16.72
C TYR A 147 -4.16 -9.96 -16.57
N ILE A 148 -3.52 -9.59 -17.67
CA ILE A 148 -2.67 -8.41 -17.77
C ILE A 148 -3.44 -7.38 -18.59
N ASP A 149 -3.61 -6.21 -18.01
CA ASP A 149 -4.31 -5.08 -18.60
C ASP A 149 -3.29 -3.99 -18.99
N GLY A 150 -3.60 -3.23 -20.03
CA GLY A 150 -2.71 -2.21 -20.58
C GLY A 150 -1.33 -2.75 -21.03
N ASN A 151 -0.31 -1.91 -20.90
CA ASN A 151 1.04 -2.17 -21.43
C ASN A 151 2.04 -2.72 -20.40
N VAL A 152 1.58 -3.44 -19.37
CA VAL A 152 2.52 -4.12 -18.44
C VAL A 152 3.25 -5.24 -19.22
N PRO A 153 4.59 -5.37 -19.15
CA PRO A 153 5.31 -6.37 -19.93
C PRO A 153 4.89 -7.82 -19.60
N HIS A 154 4.16 -8.46 -20.52
CA HIS A 154 3.57 -9.79 -20.32
C HIS A 154 4.60 -10.86 -19.91
N GLY A 155 5.76 -10.86 -20.57
CA GLY A 155 6.80 -11.86 -20.31
C GLY A 155 7.38 -11.79 -18.90
N VAL A 156 7.52 -10.59 -18.33
CA VAL A 156 8.06 -10.42 -16.97
C VAL A 156 7.04 -10.90 -15.93
N VAL A 157 5.76 -10.55 -16.11
CA VAL A 157 4.67 -11.01 -15.25
C VAL A 157 4.54 -12.54 -15.29
N ASP A 158 4.55 -13.13 -16.49
CA ASP A 158 4.44 -14.58 -16.64
C ASP A 158 5.63 -15.30 -15.99
N ASN A 159 6.85 -14.74 -16.09
CA ASN A 159 8.04 -15.30 -15.43
C ASN A 159 7.97 -15.18 -13.91
N ALA A 160 7.47 -14.08 -13.37
CA ALA A 160 7.30 -13.87 -11.93
C ALA A 160 6.31 -14.89 -11.35
N ILE A 161 5.14 -15.04 -12.00
CA ILE A 161 4.10 -16.01 -11.61
C ILE A 161 4.63 -17.45 -11.69
N LYS A 162 5.30 -17.83 -12.78
CA LYS A 162 5.93 -19.16 -12.90
C LYS A 162 6.95 -19.43 -11.79
N GLY A 163 7.70 -18.41 -11.36
CA GLY A 163 8.62 -18.53 -10.23
C GLY A 163 7.91 -18.94 -8.94
N ILE A 164 6.75 -18.32 -8.65
CA ILE A 164 5.92 -18.70 -7.50
C ILE A 164 5.39 -20.13 -7.65
N GLU A 165 4.88 -20.51 -8.83
CA GLU A 165 4.34 -21.85 -9.08
C GLU A 165 5.39 -22.95 -8.98
N LYS A 166 6.65 -22.64 -9.35
CA LYS A 166 7.79 -23.56 -9.28
C LYS A 166 8.20 -23.88 -7.85
N GLU A 167 8.16 -22.88 -6.96
CA GLU A 167 8.66 -23.01 -5.58
C GLU A 167 7.55 -23.29 -4.56
N THR A 168 6.28 -23.29 -4.98
CA THR A 168 5.12 -23.47 -4.08
C THR A 168 4.04 -24.36 -4.69
N CYS A 169 3.00 -24.67 -3.89
CA CYS A 169 1.80 -25.36 -4.38
C CYS A 169 0.74 -24.42 -4.96
N ILE A 170 0.97 -23.10 -4.97
CA ILE A 170 0.04 -22.10 -5.50
C ILE A 170 -0.01 -22.23 -7.03
N ARG A 171 -1.20 -22.13 -7.62
CA ARG A 171 -1.42 -22.25 -9.06
C ARG A 171 -2.20 -21.07 -9.60
N PHE A 172 -1.84 -20.64 -10.79
CA PHE A 172 -2.45 -19.51 -11.50
C PHE A 172 -2.91 -19.95 -12.89
N LYS A 173 -3.90 -19.24 -13.42
CA LYS A 173 -4.39 -19.46 -14.80
C LYS A 173 -4.51 -18.13 -15.53
N LYS A 174 -3.65 -17.91 -16.51
CA LYS A 174 -3.76 -16.75 -17.39
C LYS A 174 -5.08 -16.83 -18.18
N SER A 175 -5.81 -15.73 -18.20
CA SER A 175 -7.12 -15.62 -18.82
C SER A 175 -7.18 -14.36 -19.70
N ARG A 176 -8.20 -14.31 -20.57
CA ARG A 176 -8.70 -13.04 -21.10
C ARG A 176 -9.30 -12.19 -19.96
N PRO A 177 -9.40 -10.86 -20.11
CA PRO A 177 -10.05 -10.00 -19.13
C PRO A 177 -11.43 -10.52 -18.69
N PHE A 178 -11.73 -10.38 -17.39
CA PHE A 178 -12.97 -10.83 -16.77
C PHE A 178 -13.36 -9.92 -15.61
N ASN A 179 -14.62 -9.93 -15.21
CA ASN A 179 -15.17 -9.11 -14.13
C ASN A 179 -16.30 -9.81 -13.35
N ASP A 180 -16.42 -11.13 -13.48
CA ASP A 180 -17.54 -11.96 -13.01
C ASP A 180 -17.15 -13.03 -11.97
N ARG A 181 -15.87 -13.06 -11.55
CA ARG A 181 -15.31 -14.01 -10.60
C ARG A 181 -14.05 -13.46 -9.93
N GLN A 182 -13.67 -14.06 -8.79
CA GLN A 182 -12.40 -13.78 -8.12
C GLN A 182 -11.19 -13.97 -9.05
N GLY A 183 -10.17 -13.15 -8.87
CA GLY A 183 -8.89 -13.27 -9.58
C GLY A 183 -8.04 -12.00 -9.49
N LEU A 184 -7.03 -11.90 -10.35
CA LEU A 184 -6.07 -10.80 -10.35
C LEU A 184 -6.11 -10.03 -11.68
N ARG A 185 -6.26 -8.70 -11.60
CA ARG A 185 -6.04 -7.77 -12.71
C ARG A 185 -4.70 -7.08 -12.50
N ILE A 186 -3.72 -7.39 -13.34
CA ILE A 186 -2.38 -6.78 -13.28
C ILE A 186 -2.36 -5.60 -14.25
N PHE A 187 -2.16 -4.38 -13.78
CA PHE A 187 -2.35 -3.16 -14.59
C PHE A 187 -1.26 -2.09 -14.34
N PRO A 188 -1.05 -1.13 -15.28
CA PRO A 188 0.01 -0.13 -15.17
C PRO A 188 -0.44 1.11 -14.37
N GLY A 189 -0.59 0.94 -13.06
CA GLY A 189 -0.97 2.01 -12.12
C GLY A 189 0.17 2.98 -11.80
N GLU A 190 -0.05 3.84 -10.79
CA GLU A 190 0.95 4.77 -10.27
C GLU A 190 1.69 4.13 -9.09
N GLY A 191 2.89 3.61 -9.33
CA GLY A 191 3.69 2.86 -8.34
C GLY A 191 3.37 1.37 -8.29
N CYS A 192 3.98 0.67 -7.32
CA CYS A 192 3.79 -0.75 -7.08
C CYS A 192 2.93 -0.93 -5.83
N TYR A 193 1.81 -1.66 -5.93
CA TYR A 193 0.94 -1.94 -4.79
C TYR A 193 -0.08 -3.04 -5.06
N SER A 194 -0.66 -3.56 -3.97
CA SER A 194 -1.67 -4.62 -4.01
C SER A 194 -2.62 -4.55 -2.80
N LEU A 195 -3.77 -5.23 -2.92
CA LEU A 195 -4.58 -5.58 -1.76
C LEU A 195 -3.97 -6.78 -1.04
N ILE A 196 -4.22 -6.88 0.27
CA ILE A 196 -3.71 -8.01 1.06
C ILE A 196 -4.74 -9.13 1.15
N GLY A 197 -4.47 -10.27 0.50
CA GLY A 197 -5.36 -11.42 0.44
C GLY A 197 -6.52 -11.24 -0.57
N PRO A 198 -7.40 -12.25 -0.69
CA PRO A 198 -8.59 -12.16 -1.54
C PRO A 198 -9.59 -11.14 -0.97
N SER A 199 -10.21 -10.35 -1.84
CA SER A 199 -11.07 -9.22 -1.45
C SER A 199 -12.52 -9.29 -1.94
N SER A 200 -12.83 -10.26 -2.81
CA SER A 200 -14.15 -10.50 -3.39
C SER A 200 -14.20 -11.91 -4.01
N ASP A 201 -15.40 -12.51 -4.06
CA ASP A 201 -15.63 -13.78 -4.78
C ASP A 201 -16.08 -13.57 -6.23
N ASN A 202 -16.55 -12.37 -6.56
CA ASN A 202 -17.30 -12.10 -7.79
C ASN A 202 -16.58 -11.16 -8.76
N GLU A 203 -15.41 -10.64 -8.41
CA GLU A 203 -14.66 -9.72 -9.26
C GLU A 203 -13.14 -9.86 -9.03
N PRO A 204 -12.31 -9.56 -10.04
CA PRO A 204 -10.87 -9.51 -9.85
C PRO A 204 -10.46 -8.32 -8.98
N GLN A 205 -9.32 -8.46 -8.30
CA GLN A 205 -8.69 -7.37 -7.59
C GLN A 205 -7.45 -6.84 -8.32
N ASP A 206 -7.19 -5.56 -8.14
CA ASP A 206 -6.12 -4.85 -8.81
C ASP A 206 -4.74 -5.14 -8.17
N ILE A 207 -3.74 -5.37 -9.02
CA ILE A 207 -2.31 -5.34 -8.69
C ILE A 207 -1.64 -4.32 -9.60
N SER A 208 -1.08 -3.26 -9.02
CA SER A 208 -0.43 -2.20 -9.78
C SER A 208 1.02 -2.55 -10.04
N ILE A 209 1.39 -2.64 -11.31
CA ILE A 209 2.76 -2.72 -11.80
C ILE A 209 3.01 -1.50 -12.67
N GLY A 210 3.27 -0.36 -12.01
CA GLY A 210 3.59 0.91 -12.67
C GLY A 210 5.01 0.95 -13.25
N LYS A 211 5.39 2.11 -13.78
CA LYS A 211 6.73 2.34 -14.33
C LYS A 211 7.80 2.17 -13.25
N GLY A 212 8.78 1.30 -13.49
CA GLY A 212 9.84 0.95 -12.55
C GLY A 212 9.52 -0.26 -11.66
N CYS A 213 8.30 -0.80 -11.74
CA CYS A 213 7.87 -2.00 -11.00
C CYS A 213 8.05 -3.30 -11.82
N GLU A 214 8.50 -3.21 -13.07
CA GLU A 214 8.56 -4.33 -14.03
C GLU A 214 9.76 -5.27 -13.78
N TRP A 215 10.07 -5.54 -12.52
CA TRP A 215 11.11 -6.46 -12.07
C TRP A 215 10.47 -7.72 -11.49
N ASN A 216 11.08 -8.88 -11.76
CA ASN A 216 10.53 -10.17 -11.34
C ASN A 216 10.24 -10.20 -9.82
N GLY A 217 11.20 -9.79 -8.99
CA GLY A 217 11.03 -9.76 -7.53
C GLY A 217 9.93 -8.81 -7.05
N ILE A 218 9.76 -7.65 -7.69
CA ILE A 218 8.69 -6.69 -7.33
C ILE A 218 7.32 -7.27 -7.67
N ILE A 219 7.16 -7.88 -8.85
CA ILE A 219 5.89 -8.51 -9.22
C ILE A 219 5.57 -9.67 -8.25
N GLN A 220 6.57 -10.47 -7.88
CA GLN A 220 6.38 -11.54 -6.89
C GLN A 220 5.98 -10.99 -5.51
N HIS A 221 6.55 -9.86 -5.09
CA HIS A 221 6.21 -9.17 -3.86
C HIS A 221 4.73 -8.72 -3.85
N GLU A 222 4.28 -8.05 -4.91
CA GLU A 222 2.89 -7.59 -5.01
C GLU A 222 1.87 -8.74 -5.12
N VAL A 223 2.25 -9.83 -5.81
CA VAL A 223 1.46 -11.07 -5.81
C VAL A 223 1.47 -11.71 -4.43
N GLY A 224 2.57 -11.62 -3.69
CA GLY A 224 2.68 -12.05 -2.28
C GLY A 224 1.68 -11.33 -1.39
N HIS A 225 1.53 -10.01 -1.54
CA HIS A 225 0.47 -9.24 -0.88
C HIS A 225 -0.92 -9.78 -1.25
N ALA A 226 -1.21 -9.98 -2.54
CA ALA A 226 -2.48 -10.55 -2.98
C ALA A 226 -2.76 -11.95 -2.39
N LEU A 227 -1.71 -12.75 -2.13
CA LEU A 227 -1.81 -14.05 -1.46
C LEU A 227 -1.99 -13.94 0.07
N GLY A 228 -1.81 -12.75 0.64
CA GLY A 228 -2.07 -12.44 2.05
C GLY A 228 -0.82 -12.17 2.89
N LEU A 229 0.33 -11.95 2.26
CA LEU A 229 1.56 -11.60 2.98
C LEU A 229 1.56 -10.12 3.36
N PHE A 230 1.94 -9.84 4.59
CA PHE A 230 2.37 -8.53 5.03
C PHE A 230 3.90 -8.46 4.93
N HIS A 231 4.43 -7.26 5.08
CA HIS A 231 5.85 -7.06 5.22
C HIS A 231 6.46 -7.76 6.45
N GLU A 232 7.62 -8.39 6.28
CA GLU A 232 8.27 -9.16 7.34
C GLU A 232 8.71 -8.28 8.52
N GLN A 233 9.16 -7.05 8.28
CA GLN A 233 9.50 -6.11 9.35
C GLN A 233 8.28 -5.66 10.16
N SER A 234 7.06 -5.99 9.72
CA SER A 234 5.82 -5.67 10.43
C SER A 234 5.47 -6.72 11.50
N ARG A 235 6.26 -7.80 11.60
CA ARG A 235 6.03 -8.86 12.58
C ARG A 235 5.99 -8.35 14.03
N PRO A 236 5.07 -8.88 14.88
CA PRO A 236 5.00 -8.50 16.29
C PRO A 236 6.26 -8.82 17.10
N ASP A 237 7.12 -9.72 16.63
CA ASP A 237 8.37 -10.11 17.28
C ASP A 237 9.62 -9.51 16.63
N ARG A 238 9.47 -8.57 15.67
CA ARG A 238 10.60 -7.98 14.92
C ARG A 238 11.67 -7.36 15.85
N ASP A 239 11.29 -6.82 17.01
CA ASP A 239 12.20 -6.07 17.90
C ASP A 239 13.20 -7.01 18.61
N ASN A 240 13.03 -8.33 18.45
CA ASN A 240 14.05 -9.33 18.81
C ASN A 240 15.16 -9.45 17.76
N TYR A 241 14.94 -8.96 16.54
CA TYR A 241 15.83 -9.14 15.38
C TYR A 241 16.30 -7.82 14.77
N LEU A 242 15.50 -6.75 14.90
CA LEU A 242 15.74 -5.46 14.27
C LEU A 242 15.76 -4.33 15.32
N LYS A 243 16.60 -3.32 15.08
CA LYS A 243 16.55 -2.03 15.78
C LYS A 243 16.26 -0.95 14.75
N ILE A 244 15.22 -0.16 14.99
CA ILE A 244 14.78 0.87 14.05
C ILE A 244 15.30 2.24 14.51
N HIS A 245 16.16 2.84 13.69
CA HIS A 245 16.76 4.14 13.98
C HIS A 245 15.91 5.27 13.41
N GLN A 246 15.14 5.92 14.29
CA GLN A 246 14.19 6.95 13.90
C GLN A 246 14.75 8.10 13.08
N LYS A 247 15.92 8.59 13.47
CA LYS A 247 16.54 9.75 12.84
C LYS A 247 16.95 9.52 11.38
N MET A 248 16.88 8.29 10.89
CA MET A 248 17.33 7.90 9.55
C MET A 248 16.20 7.54 8.58
N MET A 249 14.93 7.47 9.02
CA MET A 249 13.84 7.20 8.07
C MET A 249 13.21 8.49 7.54
N ILE A 250 12.81 8.46 6.27
CA ILE A 250 12.06 9.55 5.62
C ILE A 250 10.71 9.72 6.33
N ASN A 251 10.27 10.96 6.58
CA ASN A 251 9.06 11.29 7.35
C ASN A 251 7.77 10.54 6.89
N LEU A 252 7.67 10.19 5.60
CA LEU A 252 6.54 9.41 5.06
C LEU A 252 6.58 7.93 5.46
N ILE A 253 7.77 7.33 5.50
CA ILE A 253 8.01 5.94 5.92
C ILE A 253 7.81 5.83 7.45
N TRP A 254 8.11 6.93 8.17
CA TRP A 254 7.86 7.07 9.61
C TRP A 254 6.43 6.77 10.01
N VAL A 255 5.45 7.45 9.40
CA VAL A 255 4.04 7.32 9.77
C VAL A 255 3.50 5.90 9.51
N GLN A 256 3.96 5.24 8.45
CA GLN A 256 3.47 3.92 8.04
C GLN A 256 4.04 2.77 8.89
N CYS A 257 5.24 2.95 9.43
CA CYS A 257 5.83 1.98 10.34
C CYS A 257 5.15 2.07 11.74
N GLN A 258 4.84 3.28 12.23
CA GLN A 258 4.32 3.56 13.58
C GLN A 258 3.08 2.79 14.03
N ILE A 259 2.23 2.33 13.12
CA ILE A 259 1.01 1.61 13.49
C ILE A 259 1.33 0.22 14.11
N GLN A 260 2.52 -0.32 13.84
CA GLN A 260 3.10 -1.45 14.60
C GLN A 260 4.38 -1.05 15.37
N LEU A 261 4.95 0.14 15.15
CA LEU A 261 6.19 0.62 15.79
C LEU A 261 5.97 1.51 17.03
N CYS A 262 5.85 0.84 18.16
CA CYS A 262 6.54 1.13 19.43
C CYS A 262 6.97 -0.29 19.91
N ILE A 263 8.09 -0.58 20.58
CA ILE A 263 9.02 0.16 21.46
C ILE A 263 10.41 -0.49 21.38
N LYS A 264 11.46 0.33 21.27
CA LYS A 264 12.68 0.31 22.12
C LYS A 264 13.67 1.34 21.58
N VAL A 265 13.50 2.57 22.05
CA VAL A 265 14.62 3.49 22.17
C VAL A 265 15.08 3.34 23.62
N ILE A 266 16.26 2.75 23.81
CA ILE A 266 17.10 3.01 24.99
C ILE A 266 18.00 4.18 24.59
#